data_AF-A0A536H1E4-F1
#
_entry.id   AF-A0A536H1E4-F1
#
_cell.length_a   1.000
_cell.length_b   1.000
_cell.length_c   1.000
_cell.angle_alpha   90.00
_cell.angle_beta   90.00
_cell.angle_gamma   90.00
#
_symmetry.space_group_name_H-M   'P 1'
#
loop_
_entity.id
_entity.type
_entity.pdbx_description
1 polymer ?
#
loop_
_entity_poly.entity_id
_entity_poly.type
_entity_poly.pdbx_seq_one_letter_code
_entity_poly.pdbx_strand_id
1 'polypeptide(L)'
;MTETSPTPQDARALLDEAKGRAATVRQSERQLRWTLLLIAAMYVVTGILLSFNPRQGSRPIGTALLITFLVALVLAIYLGWRVKAWSRAAVLWFVGAMAAFLVWNGIVIWLSIATGWWGPHAPGIHFGGTVAVAVIPLLVATWLFGRR
;
A
#
# COMPACT_ATOMS: atom_id res chain seq x y z
N MET A 1 30.63 18.87 36.80
CA MET A 1 29.37 18.86 36.02
C MET A 1 28.34 18.18 36.89
N THR A 2 27.47 18.95 37.54
CA THR A 2 26.40 18.42 38.40
C THR A 2 25.28 17.91 37.51
N GLU A 3 25.18 16.59 37.36
CA GLU A 3 23.97 15.95 36.84
C GLU A 3 22.82 16.33 37.76
N THR A 4 22.03 17.30 37.32
CA THR A 4 20.85 17.75 38.03
C THR A 4 19.78 16.70 37.78
N SER A 5 19.51 15.85 38.78
CA SER A 5 18.43 14.88 38.69
C SER A 5 17.14 15.59 38.28
N PRO A 6 16.46 15.14 37.21
CA PRO A 6 15.28 15.83 36.69
C PRO A 6 14.24 15.97 37.78
N THR A 7 13.66 17.15 37.92
CA THR A 7 12.61 17.35 38.91
C THR A 7 11.39 16.50 38.55
N PRO A 8 10.54 16.11 39.51
CA PRO A 8 9.32 15.36 39.22
C PRO A 8 8.39 16.05 38.21
N GLN A 9 8.47 17.39 38.09
CA GLN A 9 7.75 18.17 37.08
C GLN A 9 8.39 18.01 35.69
N ASP A 10 9.72 18.06 35.58
CA ASP A 10 10.43 17.81 34.31
C ASP A 10 10.18 16.38 33.81
N ALA A 11 10.17 15.40 34.72
CA ALA A 11 9.87 14.01 34.39
C ALA A 11 8.45 13.83 33.84
N ARG A 12 7.46 14.55 34.38
CA ARG A 12 6.06 14.55 33.88
C ARG A 12 5.95 15.23 32.52
N ALA A 13 6.61 16.38 32.35
CA ALA A 13 6.63 17.09 31.07
C ALA A 13 7.26 16.24 29.96
N LEU A 14 8.39 15.58 30.22
CA LEU A 14 9.04 14.66 29.29
C LEU A 14 8.17 13.44 28.96
N LEU A 15 7.45 12.89 29.94
CA LEU A 15 6.52 11.78 29.73
C LEU A 15 5.34 12.19 28.85
N ASP A 16 4.76 13.36 29.07
CA ASP A 16 3.63 13.85 28.28
C ASP A 16 4.07 14.20 26.85
N GLU A 17 5.28 14.75 26.68
CA GLU A 17 5.86 14.98 25.36
C GLU A 17 6.15 13.66 24.63
N ALA A 18 6.68 12.65 25.34
CA ALA A 18 6.90 11.32 24.80
C ALA A 18 5.58 10.62 24.41
N LYS A 19 4.53 10.75 25.22
CA LYS A 19 3.18 10.26 24.90
C LYS A 19 2.60 10.96 23.69
N GLY A 20 2.77 12.28 23.58
CA GLY A 20 2.35 13.07 22.42
C GLY A 20 3.03 12.59 21.14
N ARG A 21 4.36 12.40 21.18
CA ARG A 21 5.12 11.82 20.06
C ARG A 21 4.66 10.40 19.73
N ALA A 22 4.50 9.53 20.72
CA ALA A 22 4.01 8.16 20.52
C ALA A 22 2.60 8.13 19.88
N ALA A 23 1.69 9.02 20.29
CA ALA A 23 0.36 9.14 19.71
C ALA A 23 0.41 9.56 18.23
N THR A 24 1.25 10.54 17.88
CA THR A 24 1.43 10.96 16.47
C THR A 24 2.03 9.86 15.60
N VAL A 25 3.00 9.09 16.12
CA VAL A 25 3.57 7.94 15.42
C VAL A 25 2.51 6.87 15.18
N ARG A 26 1.71 6.53 16.19
CA ARG A 26 0.63 5.53 16.04
C ARG A 26 -0.43 5.94 15.01
N GLN A 27 -0.76 7.23 14.96
CA GLN A 27 -1.66 7.77 13.95
C GLN A 27 -1.06 7.67 12.53
N SER A 28 0.24 7.92 12.39
CA SER A 28 0.97 7.78 11.11
C SER A 28 0.99 6.32 10.62
N GLU A 29 1.19 5.36 11.52
CA GLU A 29 1.20 3.92 11.20
C GLU A 29 -0.18 3.43 10.76
N ARG A 30 -1.25 3.94 11.39
CA ARG A 30 -2.62 3.68 10.95
C ARG A 30 -2.89 4.20 9.54
N GLN A 31 -2.35 5.37 9.18
CA GLN A 31 -2.49 5.93 7.82
C GLN A 31 -1.74 5.07 6.80
N LEU A 32 -0.59 4.51 7.15
CA LEU A 32 0.18 3.64 6.27
C LEU A 32 -0.58 2.37 5.86
N ARG A 33 -1.31 1.78 6.80
CA ARG A 33 -2.21 0.65 6.54
C ARG A 33 -3.25 0.99 5.48
N TRP A 34 -3.84 2.19 5.56
CA TRP A 34 -4.82 2.65 4.58
C TRP A 34 -4.21 2.89 3.20
N THR A 35 -2.98 3.40 3.14
CA THR A 35 -2.25 3.56 1.88
C THR A 35 -2.02 2.22 1.19
N LEU A 36 -1.60 1.18 1.92
CA LEU A 36 -1.40 -0.16 1.35
C LEU A 36 -2.71 -0.78 0.86
N LEU A 37 -3.80 -0.62 1.62
CA LEU A 37 -5.14 -1.06 1.19
C LEU A 37 -5.61 -0.34 -0.07
N LEU A 38 -5.37 0.97 -0.15
CA LEU A 38 -5.73 1.75 -1.33
C LEU A 38 -4.98 1.25 -2.57
N ILE A 39 -3.68 0.99 -2.46
CA ILE A 39 -2.87 0.42 -3.55
C ILE A 39 -3.39 -0.97 -3.96
N ALA A 40 -3.72 -1.83 -2.99
CA ALA A 40 -4.28 -3.15 -3.27
C ALA A 40 -5.64 -3.06 -3.98
N ALA A 41 -6.56 -2.23 -3.48
CA ALA A 41 -7.88 -2.02 -4.07
C ALA A 41 -7.77 -1.48 -5.50
N MET A 42 -6.85 -0.56 -5.74
CA MET A 42 -6.53 0.00 -7.05
C MET A 42 -6.08 -1.06 -8.06
N TYR A 43 -5.20 -1.96 -7.62
CA TYR A 43 -4.76 -3.09 -8.44
C TYR A 43 -5.94 -4.01 -8.76
N VAL A 44 -6.77 -4.34 -7.78
CA VAL A 44 -7.96 -5.19 -7.97
C VAL A 44 -8.94 -4.57 -8.96
N VAL A 45 -9.28 -3.29 -8.81
CA VAL A 45 -10.18 -2.58 -9.74
C VAL A 45 -9.61 -2.60 -11.16
N THR A 46 -8.31 -2.34 -11.31
CA THR A 46 -7.61 -2.42 -12.61
C THR A 46 -7.72 -3.82 -13.21
N GLY A 47 -7.50 -4.86 -12.40
CA GLY A 47 -7.66 -6.26 -12.80
C GLY A 47 -9.05 -6.59 -13.29
N ILE A 48 -10.07 -6.18 -12.53
CA ILE A 48 -11.48 -6.40 -12.87
C ILE A 48 -11.83 -5.72 -14.20
N LEU A 49 -11.46 -4.45 -14.36
CA LEU A 49 -11.74 -3.69 -15.58
C LEU A 49 -11.10 -4.35 -16.82
N LEU A 50 -9.85 -4.82 -16.68
CA LEU A 50 -9.13 -5.49 -17.76
C LEU A 50 -9.62 -6.92 -18.01
N SER A 51 -10.17 -7.60 -17.01
CA SER A 51 -10.77 -8.94 -17.17
C SER A 51 -12.00 -8.95 -18.07
N PHE A 52 -12.76 -7.86 -18.16
CA PHE A 52 -13.93 -7.78 -19.02
C PHE A 52 -13.59 -7.54 -20.50
N ASN A 53 -12.41 -6.98 -20.80
CA ASN A 53 -11.96 -6.80 -22.18
C ASN A 53 -10.42 -6.82 -22.29
N PRO A 54 -9.80 -8.00 -22.15
CA PRO A 54 -8.35 -8.11 -22.07
C PRO A 54 -7.63 -7.81 -23.39
N ARG A 55 -8.36 -7.74 -24.52
CA ARG A 55 -7.79 -7.66 -25.87
C ARG A 55 -8.08 -6.35 -26.60
N GLN A 56 -9.08 -5.58 -26.18
CA GLN A 56 -9.39 -4.29 -26.78
C GLN A 56 -9.43 -3.23 -25.69
N GLY A 57 -8.46 -2.30 -25.75
CA GLY A 57 -8.51 -1.04 -25.03
C GLY A 57 -9.70 -0.21 -25.52
N SER A 58 -10.90 -0.57 -25.10
CA SER A 58 -12.09 0.21 -25.40
C SER A 58 -11.94 1.57 -24.72
N ARG A 59 -12.28 2.66 -25.41
CA ARG A 59 -12.28 4.01 -24.85
C ARG A 59 -12.86 4.08 -23.43
N PRO A 60 -14.01 3.45 -23.10
CA PRO A 60 -14.53 3.47 -21.73
C PRO A 60 -13.62 2.78 -20.71
N ILE A 61 -12.95 1.66 -21.04
CA ILE A 61 -12.00 1.00 -20.13
C ILE A 61 -10.75 1.84 -19.94
N GLY A 62 -10.22 2.44 -21.02
CA GLY A 62 -9.11 3.37 -20.94
C GLY A 62 -9.43 4.59 -20.06
N THR A 63 -10.62 5.18 -20.23
CA THR A 63 -11.10 6.27 -19.39
C THR A 63 -11.30 5.84 -17.93
N ALA A 64 -11.87 4.65 -17.69
CA ALA A 64 -12.05 4.12 -16.33
C ALA A 64 -10.70 3.90 -15.64
N LEU A 65 -9.71 3.35 -16.33
CA LEU A 65 -8.35 3.19 -15.81
C LEU A 65 -7.72 4.55 -15.49
N LEU A 66 -7.84 5.53 -16.40
CA LEU A 66 -7.33 6.88 -16.17
C LEU A 66 -7.95 7.53 -14.92
N ILE A 67 -9.28 7.48 -14.79
CA ILE A 67 -9.97 8.00 -13.60
C ILE A 67 -9.49 7.29 -12.34
N THR A 68 -9.36 5.96 -12.41
CA THR A 68 -8.88 5.12 -11.30
C THR A 68 -7.48 5.58 -10.87
N PHE A 69 -6.54 5.76 -11.80
CA PHE A 69 -5.20 6.29 -11.51
C PHE A 69 -5.20 7.72 -10.95
N LEU A 70 -6.02 8.61 -11.51
CA LEU A 70 -6.12 10.00 -11.03
C LEU A 70 -6.66 10.07 -9.60
N VAL A 71 -7.69 9.29 -9.29
CA VAL A 71 -8.25 9.18 -7.92
C VAL A 71 -7.19 8.64 -6.96
N ALA A 72 -6.44 7.60 -7.36
CA ALA A 72 -5.36 7.06 -6.55
C ALA A 72 -4.25 8.08 -6.28
N LEU A 73 -3.86 8.84 -7.30
CA LEU A 73 -2.84 9.89 -7.18
C LEU A 73 -3.30 10.98 -6.21
N VAL A 74 -4.54 11.46 -6.35
CA VAL A 74 -5.12 12.46 -5.43
C VAL A 74 -5.17 11.94 -4.01
N LEU A 75 -5.62 10.69 -3.80
CA LEU A 75 -5.68 10.07 -2.48
C LEU A 75 -4.28 9.84 -1.88
N ALA A 76 -3.30 9.44 -2.69
CA ALA A 76 -1.92 9.26 -2.26
C ALA A 76 -1.28 10.59 -1.84
N ILE A 77 -1.49 11.66 -2.61
CA ILE A 77 -1.05 13.02 -2.26
C ILE A 77 -1.75 13.50 -0.99
N TYR A 78 -3.07 13.31 -0.89
CA TYR A 78 -3.85 13.68 0.29
C TYR A 78 -3.35 12.95 1.55
N LEU A 79 -3.16 11.63 1.46
CA LEU A 79 -2.63 10.82 2.56
C LEU A 79 -1.20 11.24 2.90
N GLY A 80 -0.33 11.43 1.91
CA GLY A 80 1.05 11.87 2.10
C GLY A 80 1.14 13.23 2.80
N TRP A 81 0.33 14.20 2.39
CA TRP A 81 0.26 15.52 3.02
C TRP A 81 -0.30 15.46 4.46
N ARG A 82 -1.26 14.58 4.71
CA ARG A 82 -1.86 14.42 6.05
C ARG A 82 -0.92 13.78 7.08
N VAL A 83 0.17 13.13 6.66
CA VAL A 83 1.10 12.47 7.60
C VAL A 83 2.22 13.43 7.99
N LYS A 84 2.16 13.98 9.20
CA LYS A 84 3.13 14.97 9.70
C LYS A 84 4.50 14.38 10.13
N ALA A 85 4.59 13.08 10.41
CA ALA A 85 5.85 12.41 10.73
C ALA A 85 5.73 10.89 10.53
N TRP A 86 6.54 10.29 9.66
CA TRP A 86 6.67 8.84 9.55
C TRP A 86 7.85 8.38 10.41
N SER A 87 7.68 7.31 11.18
CA SER A 87 8.84 6.68 11.83
C SER A 87 9.76 6.06 10.76
N ARG A 88 11.08 6.03 11.00
CA ARG A 88 12.03 5.36 10.09
C ARG A 88 11.65 3.90 9.85
N ALA A 89 11.14 3.23 10.89
CA ALA A 89 10.61 1.88 10.81
C ALA A 89 9.40 1.79 9.85
N ALA A 90 8.43 2.70 9.95
CA ALA A 90 7.27 2.73 9.07
C ALA A 90 7.67 2.94 7.60
N VAL A 91 8.62 3.83 7.33
CA VAL A 91 9.16 4.03 5.97
C VAL A 91 9.83 2.76 5.44
N LEU A 92 10.73 2.14 6.22
CA LEU A 92 11.41 0.91 5.79
C LEU A 92 10.43 -0.22 5.54
N TRP A 93 9.42 -0.39 6.39
CA TRP A 93 8.40 -1.40 6.20
C TRP A 93 7.51 -1.11 4.97
N PHE A 94 7.17 0.15 4.71
CA PHE A 94 6.44 0.52 3.50
C PHE A 94 7.24 0.19 2.24
N VAL A 95 8.50 0.63 2.19
CA VAL A 95 9.39 0.37 1.07
C VAL A 95 9.60 -1.13 0.89
N GLY A 96 9.80 -1.88 1.99
CA GLY A 96 9.90 -3.33 1.97
C GLY A 96 8.64 -4.02 1.43
N ALA A 97 7.46 -3.58 1.86
CA ALA A 97 6.19 -4.10 1.36
C ALA A 97 6.00 -3.81 -0.14
N MET A 98 6.42 -2.63 -0.60
CA MET A 98 6.40 -2.28 -2.03
C MET A 98 7.39 -3.11 -2.84
N ALA A 99 8.62 -3.28 -2.37
CA ALA A 99 9.61 -4.11 -3.03
C ALA A 99 9.14 -5.57 -3.13
N ALA A 100 8.63 -6.14 -2.04
CA ALA A 100 8.08 -7.49 -2.02
C ALA A 100 6.90 -7.65 -2.99
N PHE A 101 5.99 -6.68 -3.01
CA PHE A 101 4.88 -6.66 -3.96
C PHE A 101 5.37 -6.61 -5.41
N LEU A 102 6.32 -5.74 -5.75
CA LEU A 102 6.83 -5.61 -7.12
C LEU A 102 7.53 -6.89 -7.59
N VAL A 103 8.35 -7.50 -6.74
CA VAL A 103 9.02 -8.77 -7.05
C VAL A 103 8.00 -9.88 -7.24
N TRP A 104 7.05 -10.02 -6.31
CA TRP A 104 5.98 -11.02 -6.41
C TRP A 104 5.12 -10.82 -7.65
N ASN A 105 4.67 -9.60 -7.91
CA ASN A 105 3.89 -9.26 -9.10
C ASN A 105 4.65 -9.61 -10.38
N GLY A 106 5.95 -9.30 -10.45
CA GLY A 106 6.82 -9.72 -11.55
C GLY A 106 6.84 -11.23 -11.75
N ILE A 107 7.01 -12.01 -10.67
CA ILE A 107 6.98 -13.48 -10.71
C ILE A 107 5.63 -13.99 -11.23
N VAL A 108 4.52 -13.49 -10.70
CA VAL A 108 3.18 -13.96 -11.09
C VAL A 108 2.91 -13.62 -12.56
N ILE A 109 3.28 -12.42 -13.03
CA ILE A 109 3.18 -12.04 -14.45
C ILE A 109 4.02 -12.99 -15.31
N TRP A 110 5.28 -13.21 -14.95
CA TRP A 110 6.19 -14.02 -15.74
C TRP A 110 5.75 -15.47 -15.82
N LEU A 111 5.32 -16.06 -14.70
CA LEU A 111 4.72 -17.40 -14.66
C LEU A 111 3.44 -17.47 -15.48
N SER A 112 2.58 -16.45 -15.40
CA SER A 112 1.34 -16.40 -16.18
C SER A 112 1.61 -16.40 -17.69
N ILE A 113 2.69 -15.75 -18.12
CA ILE A 113 3.13 -15.75 -19.52
C ILE A 113 3.77 -17.11 -19.88
N ALA A 114 4.71 -17.60 -19.07
CA ALA A 114 5.46 -18.82 -19.33
C ALA A 114 4.58 -20.08 -19.38
N THR A 115 3.52 -20.12 -18.56
CA THR A 115 2.56 -21.23 -18.52
C THR A 115 1.43 -21.10 -19.54
N GLY A 116 1.38 -20.00 -20.31
CA GLY A 116 0.27 -19.72 -21.22
C GLY A 116 -1.05 -19.40 -20.51
N TRP A 117 -1.04 -19.16 -19.20
CA TRP A 117 -2.21 -18.74 -18.41
C TRP A 117 -2.85 -17.46 -18.97
N TRP A 118 -2.04 -16.58 -19.56
CA TRP A 118 -2.46 -15.37 -20.28
C TRP A 118 -2.39 -15.50 -21.80
N GLY A 119 -2.41 -16.73 -22.32
CA GLY A 119 -2.26 -16.97 -23.74
C GLY A 119 -3.35 -16.30 -24.60
N PRO A 120 -3.14 -16.15 -25.92
CA PRO A 120 -4.07 -15.47 -26.84
C PRO A 120 -5.50 -16.03 -26.85
N HIS A 121 -5.71 -17.25 -26.34
CA HIS A 121 -7.00 -17.92 -26.25
C HIS A 121 -7.59 -17.94 -24.84
N ALA A 122 -6.86 -17.46 -23.83
CA ALA A 122 -7.30 -17.51 -22.44
C ALA A 122 -8.45 -16.51 -22.17
N PRO A 123 -9.47 -16.89 -21.37
CA PRO A 123 -10.52 -15.98 -20.95
C PRO A 123 -9.99 -14.90 -19.98
N GLY A 124 -10.60 -13.71 -20.01
CA GLY A 124 -10.15 -12.57 -19.20
C GLY A 124 -10.18 -12.79 -17.68
N ILE A 125 -10.89 -13.82 -17.20
CA ILE A 125 -10.88 -14.26 -15.80
C ILE A 125 -9.48 -14.66 -15.32
N HIS A 126 -8.61 -15.16 -16.22
CA HIS A 126 -7.24 -15.53 -15.87
C HIS A 126 -6.40 -14.30 -15.51
N PHE A 127 -6.67 -13.16 -16.15
CA PHE A 127 -6.06 -11.87 -15.80
C PHE A 127 -6.51 -11.41 -14.41
N GLY A 128 -7.79 -11.52 -14.10
CA GLY A 128 -8.36 -11.14 -12.81
C GLY A 128 -7.83 -12.02 -11.68
N GLY A 129 -7.73 -13.34 -11.93
CA GLY A 129 -7.10 -14.29 -11.02
C GLY A 129 -5.64 -13.95 -10.75
N THR A 130 -4.86 -13.60 -11.77
CA THR A 130 -3.47 -13.16 -11.59
C THR A 130 -3.39 -11.89 -10.75
N VAL A 131 -4.26 -10.91 -10.98
CA VAL A 131 -4.28 -9.68 -10.18
C VAL A 131 -4.63 -9.97 -8.71
N ALA A 132 -5.61 -10.85 -8.46
CA ALA A 132 -5.95 -11.27 -7.10
C ALA A 132 -4.76 -11.93 -6.38
N VAL A 133 -3.97 -12.75 -7.09
CA VAL A 133 -2.75 -13.35 -6.55
C VAL A 133 -1.64 -12.30 -6.35
N ALA A 134 -1.51 -11.34 -7.26
CA ALA A 134 -0.48 -10.30 -7.20
C ALA A 134 -0.62 -9.39 -5.97
N VAL A 135 -1.84 -9.13 -5.49
CA VAL A 135 -2.06 -8.24 -4.33
C VAL A 135 -1.82 -8.89 -2.97
N ILE A 136 -1.59 -10.21 -2.91
CA ILE A 136 -1.41 -10.95 -1.64
C ILE A 136 -0.34 -10.31 -0.73
N PRO A 137 0.87 -9.94 -1.21
CA PRO A 137 1.88 -9.31 -0.35
C PRO A 137 1.42 -7.99 0.26
N LEU A 138 0.61 -7.20 -0.45
CA LEU A 138 0.04 -5.95 0.05
C LEU A 138 -0.94 -6.20 1.19
N LEU A 139 -1.79 -7.23 1.04
CA LEU A 139 -2.76 -7.62 2.06
C LEU A 139 -2.06 -8.18 3.31
N VAL A 140 -1.03 -9.03 3.12
CA VAL A 140 -0.20 -9.55 4.20
C VAL A 140 0.51 -8.40 4.93
N ALA A 141 1.15 -7.49 4.20
CA ALA A 141 1.81 -6.33 4.79
C ALA A 141 0.82 -5.46 5.57
N THR A 142 -0.35 -5.18 5.00
CA THR A 142 -1.45 -4.44 5.66
C THR A 142 -1.85 -5.09 6.99
N TRP A 143 -2.01 -6.41 6.99
CA TRP A 143 -2.40 -7.16 8.18
C TRP A 143 -1.31 -7.16 9.25
N LEU A 144 -0.05 -7.34 8.85
CA LEU A 144 1.09 -7.26 9.76
C LEU A 144 1.21 -5.86 10.39
N PHE A 145 0.96 -4.81 9.62
CA PHE A 145 0.89 -3.44 10.14
C PHE A 145 -0.27 -3.22 11.10
N GLY A 146 -1.43 -3.82 10.84
CA GLY A 146 -2.60 -3.69 11.72
C GLY A 146 -2.50 -4.41 13.06
N ARG A 147 -1.49 -5.28 13.24
CA ARG A 147 -1.26 -6.03 14.48
C ARG A 147 -0.27 -5.38 15.45
N ARG A 148 0.47 -4.37 15.00
CA ARG A 148 1.43 -3.62 15.83
C ARG A 148 0.75 -2.37 16.41
#